data_AF-A0A430S7V2-F1
#
_entry.id   AF-A0A430S7V2-F1
#
_cell.length_a   1.000
_cell.length_b   1.000
_cell.length_c   1.000
_cell.angle_alpha   90.00
_cell.angle_beta   90.00
_cell.angle_gamma   90.00
#
_symmetry.space_group_name_H-M   'P 1'
#
loop_
_entity.id
_entity.type
_entity.pdbx_description
1 polymer ?
#
loop_
_entity_poly.entity_id
_entity_poly.type
_entity_poly.pdbx_seq_one_letter_code
_entity_poly.pdbx_strand_id
1 'polypeptide(L)'
;MLRQAGVEVRLEEPLDGVEVEAPRLLALKTPKATYQAPYFLDASDAAELAFRAGASFTLGREDTGLDRRLMAATLVFRLEGVPWGAVFLALNYEGQV
;
A
#
# COMPACT_ATOMS: atom_id res chain seq x y z
N MET A 1 -4.43 -13.03 15.49
CA MET A 1 -3.45 -13.29 14.40
C MET A 1 -4.18 -13.37 13.06
N LEU A 2 -3.60 -12.88 11.95
CA LEU A 2 -4.26 -12.79 10.63
C LEU A 2 -4.95 -14.09 10.16
N ARG A 3 -4.27 -15.24 10.31
CA ARG A 3 -4.86 -16.55 9.95
C ARG A 3 -6.12 -16.89 10.75
N GLN A 4 -6.18 -16.51 12.04
CA GLN A 4 -7.36 -16.74 12.88
C GLN A 4 -8.53 -15.85 12.46
N ALA A 5 -8.26 -14.72 11.79
CA ALA A 5 -9.25 -13.86 11.17
C ALA A 5 -9.64 -14.30 9.75
N GLY A 6 -9.16 -15.47 9.29
CA GLY A 6 -9.43 -15.97 7.94
C GLY A 6 -8.64 -15.25 6.84
N VAL A 7 -7.60 -14.49 7.19
CA VAL A 7 -6.74 -13.81 6.22
C VAL A 7 -5.67 -14.77 5.73
N GLU A 8 -5.66 -15.00 4.42
CA GLU A 8 -4.56 -15.67 3.72
C GLU A 8 -3.50 -14.64 3.31
N VAL A 9 -2.23 -14.91 3.61
CA VAL A 9 -1.11 -14.07 3.20
C VAL A 9 -0.25 -14.87 2.23
N ARG A 10 -0.08 -14.32 1.03
CA ARG A 10 0.74 -14.90 -0.05
C ARG A 10 1.97 -14.03 -0.23
N LEU A 11 3.12 -14.57 0.15
CA LEU A 11 4.43 -13.93 -0.04
C LEU A 11 5.06 -14.43 -1.34
N GLU A 12 5.95 -13.62 -1.91
CA GLU A 12 6.68 -13.95 -3.14
C GLU A 12 5.74 -14.23 -4.34
N GLU A 13 4.58 -13.58 -4.34
CA GLU A 13 3.61 -13.61 -5.45
C GLU A 13 3.44 -12.17 -5.97
N PRO A 14 4.36 -11.69 -6.82
CA PRO A 14 4.26 -10.36 -7.40
C PRO A 14 3.01 -10.25 -8.28
N LEU A 15 2.50 -9.03 -8.42
CA LEU A 15 1.41 -8.73 -9.34
C LEU A 15 1.95 -8.66 -10.77
N ASP A 16 1.63 -9.63 -11.61
CA ASP A 16 2.09 -9.69 -13.01
C ASP A 16 1.18 -8.90 -13.95
N GLY A 17 -0.11 -8.80 -13.63
CA GLY A 17 -1.07 -8.14 -14.50
C GLY A 17 -2.48 -8.05 -13.90
N VAL A 18 -3.39 -7.46 -14.67
CA VAL A 18 -4.78 -7.25 -14.28
C VAL A 18 -5.72 -7.53 -15.45
N GLU A 19 -6.95 -7.92 -15.15
CA GLU A 19 -8.05 -7.95 -16.12
C GLU A 19 -9.00 -6.79 -15.84
N VAL A 20 -9.24 -5.97 -16.85
CA VAL A 20 -10.05 -4.75 -16.72
C VAL A 20 -11.11 -4.74 -17.81
N GLU A 21 -12.34 -4.45 -17.42
CA GLU A 21 -13.45 -4.11 -18.31
C GLU A 21 -13.95 -2.72 -17.89
N ALA A 22 -13.51 -1.68 -18.58
CA ALA A 22 -13.67 -0.31 -18.11
C ALA A 22 -15.14 0.02 -17.75
N PRO A 23 -15.42 0.54 -16.54
CA PRO A 23 -14.48 1.09 -15.54
C PRO A 23 -14.09 0.12 -14.39
N ARG A 24 -14.20 -1.20 -14.57
CA ARG A 24 -14.06 -2.21 -13.50
C ARG A 24 -12.80 -3.05 -13.62
N LEU A 25 -12.12 -3.22 -12.49
CA LEU A 25 -11.11 -4.26 -12.30
C LEU A 25 -11.83 -5.59 -12.00
N LEU A 26 -11.51 -6.64 -12.75
CA LEU A 26 -12.15 -7.96 -12.64
C LEU A 26 -11.26 -8.97 -11.93
N ALA A 27 -9.94 -8.92 -12.17
CA ALA A 27 -9.01 -9.89 -11.60
C ALA A 27 -7.57 -9.35 -11.47
N LEU A 28 -6.82 -9.94 -10.54
CA LEU A 28 -5.36 -9.84 -10.43
C LEU A 28 -4.71 -11.10 -11.00
N LYS A 29 -3.57 -10.96 -11.67
CA LYS A 29 -2.74 -12.08 -12.15
C LYS A 29 -1.41 -12.08 -11.39
N THR A 30 -1.03 -13.26 -10.93
CA THR A 30 0.28 -13.55 -10.32
C THR A 30 0.92 -14.72 -11.06
N PRO A 31 2.21 -15.04 -10.80
CA PRO A 31 2.84 -16.19 -11.43
C PRO A 31 2.14 -17.53 -11.12
N LYS A 32 1.38 -17.59 -10.01
CA LYS A 32 0.77 -18.82 -9.52
C LYS A 32 -0.73 -18.94 -9.84
N ALA A 33 -1.44 -17.82 -9.95
CA ALA A 33 -2.88 -17.85 -10.15
C ALA A 33 -3.47 -16.52 -10.62
N THR A 34 -4.74 -16.59 -11.05
CA THR A 34 -5.61 -15.43 -11.25
C THR A 34 -6.62 -15.36 -10.10
N TYR A 35 -6.79 -14.19 -9.51
CA TYR A 35 -7.66 -13.95 -8.37
C TYR A 35 -8.76 -12.97 -8.73
N GLN A 36 -10.01 -13.37 -8.53
CA GLN A 36 -11.19 -12.53 -8.68
C GLN A 36 -11.73 -12.13 -7.32
N ALA A 37 -12.16 -10.88 -7.19
CA ALA A 37 -12.77 -10.36 -5.99
C ALA A 37 -13.74 -9.22 -6.35
N PRO A 38 -14.78 -8.98 -5.53
CA PRO A 38 -15.66 -7.84 -5.73
C PRO A 38 -14.98 -6.49 -5.43
N TYR A 39 -13.90 -6.51 -4.62
CA TYR A 39 -13.14 -5.34 -4.22
C TYR A 39 -11.65 -5.66 -4.23
N PHE A 40 -10.85 -4.67 -4.62
CA PHE A 40 -9.40 -4.73 -4.60
C PHE A 40 -8.87 -3.52 -3.84
N LEU A 41 -7.86 -3.73 -3.01
CA LEU A 41 -7.17 -2.68 -2.26
C LEU A 41 -5.73 -2.62 -2.75
N ASP A 42 -5.31 -1.46 -3.25
CA ASP A 42 -3.90 -1.18 -3.49
C ASP A 42 -3.28 -0.63 -2.21
N ALA A 43 -2.35 -1.39 -1.64
CA ALA A 43 -1.55 -0.99 -0.48
C ALA A 43 -0.06 -0.97 -0.82
N SER A 44 0.29 -0.87 -2.11
CA SER A 44 1.66 -0.71 -2.55
C SER A 44 2.11 0.75 -2.45
N ASP A 45 3.39 0.96 -2.15
CA ASP A 45 3.96 2.31 -1.99
C ASP A 45 3.87 3.14 -3.28
N ALA A 46 3.93 2.48 -4.45
CA ALA A 46 3.96 3.13 -5.77
C ALA A 46 2.65 3.02 -6.56
N ALA A 47 1.55 2.60 -5.91
CA ALA A 47 0.25 2.38 -6.56
C ALA A 47 0.31 1.45 -7.79
N GLU A 48 1.01 0.32 -7.65
CA GLU A 48 1.26 -0.66 -8.71
C GLU A 48 -0.03 -1.19 -9.34
N LEU A 49 -1.06 -1.46 -8.53
CA LEU A 49 -2.34 -1.95 -9.04
C LEU A 49 -3.04 -0.85 -9.84
N ALA A 50 -3.07 0.38 -9.33
CA ALA A 50 -3.67 1.51 -10.04
C ALA A 50 -2.96 1.77 -11.39
N PHE A 51 -1.63 1.75 -11.40
CA PHE A 51 -0.82 1.88 -12.61
C PHE A 51 -1.17 0.80 -13.65
N ARG A 52 -1.17 -0.47 -13.26
CA ARG A 52 -1.49 -1.60 -14.16
C ARG A 52 -2.93 -1.56 -14.66
N ALA A 53 -3.86 -1.07 -13.85
CA ALA A 53 -5.26 -0.90 -14.24
C ALA A 53 -5.53 0.33 -15.14
N GLY A 54 -4.52 1.16 -15.39
CA GLY A 54 -4.68 2.42 -16.13
C GLY A 54 -5.48 3.48 -15.35
N ALA A 55 -5.59 3.34 -14.03
CA ALA A 55 -6.23 4.30 -13.16
C ALA A 55 -5.29 5.48 -12.86
N SER A 56 -5.86 6.64 -12.52
CA SER A 56 -5.06 7.79 -12.08
C SER A 56 -4.61 7.61 -10.63
N PHE A 57 -3.30 7.71 -10.37
CA PHE A 57 -2.69 7.52 -9.04
C PHE A 57 -1.70 8.65 -8.65
N THR A 58 -1.69 9.76 -9.38
CA THR A 58 -0.65 10.79 -9.26
C THR A 58 -1.01 11.96 -8.34
N LEU A 59 -2.06 11.81 -7.53
CA LEU A 59 -2.44 12.73 -6.46
C LEU A 59 -2.00 12.12 -5.13
N GLY A 60 -1.44 12.92 -4.21
CA GLY A 60 -1.13 12.41 -2.87
C GLY A 60 0.27 11.85 -2.64
N ARG A 61 1.21 12.02 -3.59
CA ARG A 61 2.51 11.32 -3.65
C ARG A 61 3.73 12.22 -3.38
N GLU A 62 3.64 13.08 -2.37
CA GLU A 62 4.70 14.02 -2.01
C GLU A 62 6.05 13.32 -1.75
N ASP A 63 5.98 12.12 -1.16
CA ASP A 63 7.10 11.23 -0.84
C ASP A 63 7.94 10.79 -2.05
N THR A 64 7.39 10.84 -3.27
CA THR A 64 8.14 10.57 -4.50
C THR A 64 9.16 11.67 -4.85
N GLY A 65 9.04 12.86 -4.26
CA GLY A 65 9.91 14.01 -4.55
C GLY A 65 9.76 14.59 -5.96
N LEU A 66 8.80 14.11 -6.75
CA LEU A 66 8.60 14.51 -8.15
C LEU A 66 7.86 15.85 -8.31
N ASP A 67 7.08 16.26 -7.31
CA ASP A 67 6.39 17.55 -7.27
C ASP A 67 6.08 18.00 -5.83
N ARG A 68 5.45 19.17 -5.66
CA ARG A 68 5.01 19.72 -4.36
C ARG A 68 3.52 19.44 -4.07
N ARG A 69 2.92 18.40 -4.66
CA ARG A 69 1.52 18.09 -4.37
C ARG A 69 1.41 17.51 -2.96
N LEU A 70 0.35 17.87 -2.26
CA LEU A 70 0.04 17.40 -0.90
C LEU A 70 0.10 15.87 -0.82
N MET A 71 0.63 15.32 0.26
CA MET A 71 0.49 13.91 0.58
C MET A 71 -0.98 13.56 0.85
N ALA A 72 -1.47 12.45 0.30
CA ALA A 72 -2.75 11.93 0.71
C ALA A 72 -2.56 11.42 2.14
N ALA A 73 -3.33 11.94 3.09
CA ALA A 73 -3.37 11.34 4.42
C ALA A 73 -3.79 9.88 4.25
N THR A 74 -2.86 8.96 4.58
CA THR A 74 -3.16 7.54 4.66
C THR A 74 -3.99 7.26 5.91
N LEU A 75 -4.20 5.99 6.26
CA LEU A 75 -4.89 5.61 7.47
C LEU A 75 -4.24 6.25 8.71
N VAL A 76 -4.92 7.23 9.32
CA VAL A 76 -4.47 7.93 10.52
C VAL A 76 -4.98 7.19 11.75
N PHE A 77 -4.06 6.63 12.54
CA PHE A 77 -4.40 6.02 13.83
C PHE A 77 -4.23 7.03 14.96
N ARG A 78 -5.15 7.01 15.93
CA ARG A 78 -4.92 7.59 17.26
C ARG A 78 -4.26 6.53 18.14
N LEU A 79 -3.08 6.85 18.67
CA LEU A 79 -2.37 5.99 19.61
C LEU A 79 -2.48 6.57 21.03
N GLU A 80 -2.62 5.69 22.02
CA GLU A 80 -2.58 6.03 23.45
C GLU A 80 -1.48 5.22 24.14
N GLY A 81 -0.90 5.77 25.20
CA GLY A 81 0.18 5.10 25.96
C GLY A 81 1.55 5.09 25.28
N VAL A 82 1.76 5.90 24.23
CA VAL A 82 3.07 5.99 23.54
C VAL A 82 4.09 6.72 24.43
N PRO A 83 5.25 6.10 24.76
CA PRO A 83 6.30 6.75 25.53
C PRO A 83 7.11 7.70 24.63
N TRP A 84 6.56 8.89 24.37
CA TRP A 84 7.13 9.86 23.41
C TRP A 84 8.59 10.25 23.68
N GLY A 85 9.04 10.23 24.94
CA GLY A 85 10.44 10.49 25.27
C GLY A 85 11.42 9.47 24.66
N ALA A 86 11.07 8.18 24.69
CA ALA A 86 11.88 7.13 24.08
C ALA A 86 11.87 7.23 22.55
N VAL A 87 10.72 7.54 21.96
CA VAL A 87 10.57 7.75 20.52
C VAL A 87 11.42 8.94 20.05
N PHE A 88 11.36 10.06 20.77
CA PHE A 88 12.16 11.24 20.48
C PHE A 88 13.66 10.93 20.49
N LEU A 89 14.15 10.23 21.52
CA LEU A 89 15.55 9.84 21.61
C LEU A 89 15.95 8.93 20.44
N ALA A 90 15.14 7.92 20.12
CA ALA A 90 15.43 6.99 19.02
C ALA A 90 15.49 7.69 17.64
N LEU A 91 14.60 8.64 17.38
CA LEU A 91 14.53 9.35 16.09
C LEU A 91 15.59 10.45 15.93
N ASN A 92 16.17 10.95 17.03
CA ASN A 92 17.10 12.09 17.01
C ASN A 92 18.51 11.72 17.50
N TYR A 93 18.80 10.43 17.70
CA TYR A 93 20.15 9.97 18.01
C TYR A 93 20.92 9.79 16.70
N GLU A 94 21.89 10.66 16.44
CA GLU A 94 22.71 10.73 15.21
C GLU A 94 23.68 9.52 15.00
N GLY A 95 23.47 8.41 15.71
CA GLY A 95 24.43 7.30 15.79
C GLY A 95 24.20 6.11 14.86
N GLN A 96 23.25 6.16 13.91
CA GLN A 96 23.06 5.08 12.92
C GLN A 96 22.78 5.64 11.52
N VAL A 97 23.87 5.88 10.78
CA VAL A 97 23.98 5.66 9.33
C VAL A 97 25.22 4.81 9.08
#